data_AF-A0A5N5T4T4-F1
#
_entry.id   AF-A0A5N5T4T4-F1
#
_cell.length_a   1.000
_cell.length_b   1.000
_cell.length_c   1.000
_cell.angle_alpha   90.00
_cell.angle_beta   90.00
_cell.angle_gamma   90.00
#
_symmetry.space_group_name_H-M   'P 1'
#
loop_
_entity.id
_entity.type
_entity.pdbx_description
1 polymer ?
#
loop_
_entity_poly.entity_id
_entity_poly.type
_entity_poly.pdbx_seq_one_letter_code
_entity_poly.pdbx_strand_id
1 'polypeptide(L)'
;MDLPKHQRETRRIAAYDGLCEVCASIVENERIMKKRIKTRIKDCGDEIAVLSEELGLSYVIPEDLPMLELDTYLKKKLSQLQDLKKKRLEELIELKGKDEMLCRYLGETPYQISRDLIPSEESLNLLKEHISEMEDEKVRRVETYQKLRIEVLHFVEQLEKSLEGETLLDIVCSVHPESSLTKNFLLDLRKLHNDLEFEVRELEAYSLEIREKITSLWNLLKISQEKRDSFLSTVPSHTYSCVKKMENQLIELKELRIQNMGKFIEELKLELQKCWEKCFVGDDQKKEFAYFNLDEISEEALEAYESEVLKWKKFYEKNIQIFETVEHLLSLFDTMQQLEERAKDPSRLFNTRGGALLQEEKERNKVKQELPHAQEQLILLCHKYSLENGLPFIIDGETVEDYLSRIWEYHDLQKEREKIERQSRTKPPITPKLAKGLTSKRVPQIVI
;
A
#
# COMPACT_ATOMS: atom_id res chain seq x y z
N MET A 1 -135.32 8.61 19.70
CA MET A 1 -135.25 10.06 20.01
C MET A 1 -135.73 10.84 18.81
N ASP A 2 -136.93 11.43 18.88
CA ASP A 2 -137.50 12.26 17.81
C ASP A 2 -136.81 13.63 17.77
N LEU A 3 -135.72 13.71 17.01
CA LEU A 3 -135.09 15.00 16.70
C LEU A 3 -135.97 15.79 15.71
N PRO A 4 -136.21 17.11 15.92
CA PRO A 4 -136.90 17.98 14.97
C PRO A 4 -136.30 17.93 13.56
N LYS A 5 -137.12 18.03 12.51
CA LYS A 5 -136.66 18.00 11.09
C LYS A 5 -135.54 19.01 10.81
N HIS A 6 -135.63 20.22 11.35
CA HIS A 6 -134.58 21.23 11.23
C HIS A 6 -133.24 20.76 11.82
N GLN A 7 -133.23 20.10 12.99
CA GLN A 7 -132.00 19.60 13.62
C GLN A 7 -131.39 18.41 12.85
N ARG A 8 -132.20 17.56 12.20
CA ARG A 8 -131.72 16.50 11.31
C ARG A 8 -131.08 17.08 10.05
N GLU A 9 -131.67 18.12 9.48
CA GLU A 9 -131.15 18.84 8.32
C GLU A 9 -129.82 19.54 8.65
N THR A 10 -129.74 20.26 9.77
CA THR A 10 -128.50 20.90 10.22
C THR A 10 -127.38 19.87 10.46
N ARG A 11 -127.69 18.71 11.05
CA ARG A 11 -126.71 17.62 11.24
C ARG A 11 -126.26 16.99 9.92
N ARG A 12 -127.17 16.87 8.94
CA ARG A 12 -126.85 16.36 7.59
C ARG A 12 -125.95 17.32 6.82
N ILE A 13 -126.25 18.62 6.88
CA ILE A 13 -125.42 19.67 6.29
C ILE A 13 -124.04 19.68 6.94
N ALA A 14 -123.95 19.68 8.27
CA ALA A 14 -122.66 19.64 8.98
C ALA A 14 -121.84 18.37 8.66
N ALA A 15 -122.49 17.20 8.50
CA ALA A 15 -121.81 15.97 8.09
C ALA A 15 -121.32 16.02 6.62
N TYR A 16 -122.11 16.62 5.73
CA TYR A 16 -121.74 16.82 4.33
C TYR A 16 -120.60 17.84 4.19
N ASP A 17 -120.65 18.95 4.93
CA ASP A 17 -119.60 19.96 4.97
C ASP A 17 -118.31 19.37 5.52
N GLY A 18 -118.37 18.60 6.62
CA GLY A 18 -117.21 17.88 7.14
C GLY A 18 -116.64 16.85 6.15
N LEU A 19 -117.49 16.14 5.40
CA LEU A 19 -117.03 15.24 4.33
C LEU A 19 -116.39 16.01 3.16
N CYS A 20 -116.94 17.16 2.78
CA CYS A 20 -116.40 18.03 1.75
C CYS A 20 -115.04 18.62 2.15
N GLU A 21 -114.88 19.05 3.40
CA GLU A 21 -113.60 19.52 3.95
C GLU A 21 -112.54 18.42 3.93
N VAL A 22 -112.89 17.19 4.34
CA VAL A 22 -111.97 16.05 4.29
C VAL A 22 -111.61 15.69 2.85
N CYS A 23 -112.58 15.60 1.94
CA CYS A 23 -112.31 15.32 0.52
C CYS A 23 -111.47 16.42 -0.14
N ALA A 24 -111.73 17.69 0.16
CA ALA A 24 -110.94 18.83 -0.32
C ALA A 24 -109.51 18.77 0.21
N SER A 25 -109.33 18.43 1.50
CA SER A 25 -108.03 18.21 2.11
C SER A 25 -107.25 17.07 1.43
N ILE A 26 -107.90 15.92 1.17
CA ILE A 26 -107.27 14.78 0.48
C ILE A 26 -106.84 15.16 -0.94
N VAL A 27 -107.71 15.81 -1.71
CA VAL A 27 -107.39 16.24 -3.08
C VAL A 27 -106.25 17.26 -3.09
N GLU A 28 -106.23 18.21 -2.15
CA GLU A 28 -105.15 19.19 -2.04
C GLU A 28 -103.83 18.54 -1.62
N ASN A 29 -103.87 17.58 -0.68
CA ASN A 29 -102.70 16.79 -0.29
C ASN A 29 -102.13 16.00 -1.48
N GLU A 30 -102.97 15.38 -2.30
CA GLU A 30 -102.54 14.68 -3.52
C GLU A 30 -101.96 15.63 -4.56
N ARG A 31 -102.53 16.83 -4.72
CA ARG A 31 -101.97 17.87 -5.61
C ARG A 31 -100.60 18.34 -5.13
N ILE A 32 -100.44 18.56 -3.82
CA ILE A 32 -99.15 18.90 -3.21
C ILE A 32 -98.15 17.77 -3.42
N MET A 33 -98.56 16.51 -3.18
CA MET A 33 -97.71 15.34 -3.36
C MET A 33 -97.25 15.16 -4.81
N LYS A 34 -98.16 15.33 -5.77
CA LYS A 34 -97.86 15.32 -7.22
C LYS A 34 -96.89 16.42 -7.62
N LYS A 35 -97.08 17.66 -7.12
CA LYS A 35 -96.14 18.77 -7.36
C LYS A 35 -94.76 18.44 -6.80
N ARG A 36 -94.69 17.94 -5.55
CA ARG A 36 -93.44 17.55 -4.89
C ARG A 36 -92.70 16.46 -5.66
N ILE A 37 -93.40 15.43 -6.15
CA ILE A 37 -92.79 14.36 -6.94
C ILE A 37 -92.25 14.90 -8.27
N LYS A 38 -93.01 15.77 -8.97
CA LYS A 38 -92.54 16.41 -10.21
C LYS A 38 -91.27 17.24 -10.00
N THR A 39 -91.22 18.04 -8.93
CA THR A 39 -90.03 18.81 -8.57
C THR A 39 -88.84 17.89 -8.32
N ARG A 40 -89.00 16.83 -7.52
CA ARG A 40 -87.91 15.87 -7.27
C ARG A 40 -87.43 15.14 -8.52
N ILE A 41 -88.33 14.75 -9.42
CA ILE A 41 -87.95 14.11 -10.70
C ILE A 41 -87.09 15.06 -11.52
N LYS A 42 -87.47 16.35 -11.57
CA LYS A 42 -86.68 17.38 -12.25
C LYS A 42 -85.31 17.54 -11.58
N ASP A 43 -85.27 17.76 -10.27
CA ASP A 43 -84.02 17.98 -9.52
C ASP A 43 -83.08 16.76 -9.64
N CYS A 44 -83.60 15.54 -9.48
CA CYS A 44 -82.82 14.32 -9.69
C CYS A 44 -82.36 14.17 -11.14
N GLY A 45 -83.17 14.57 -12.12
CA GLY A 45 -82.79 14.56 -13.53
C GLY A 45 -81.66 15.52 -13.84
N ASP A 46 -81.74 16.75 -13.32
CA ASP A 46 -80.71 17.80 -13.47
C ASP A 46 -79.41 17.35 -12.78
N GLU A 47 -79.48 16.81 -11.56
CA GLU A 47 -78.32 16.27 -10.83
C GLU A 47 -77.68 15.08 -11.55
N ILE A 48 -78.48 14.16 -12.11
CA ILE A 48 -77.96 13.03 -12.89
C ILE A 48 -77.29 13.52 -14.17
N ALA A 49 -77.84 14.53 -14.85
CA ALA A 49 -77.23 15.10 -16.06
C ALA A 49 -75.84 15.67 -15.76
N VAL A 50 -75.72 16.47 -14.69
CA VAL A 50 -74.43 17.02 -14.23
C VAL A 50 -73.47 15.90 -13.85
N LEU A 51 -73.88 14.95 -13.01
CA LEU A 51 -73.00 13.85 -12.58
C LEU A 51 -72.58 12.93 -13.74
N SER A 52 -73.46 12.73 -14.73
CA SER A 52 -73.14 11.91 -15.90
C SER A 52 -72.14 12.63 -16.79
N GLU A 53 -72.28 13.95 -16.99
CA GLU A 53 -71.30 14.77 -17.69
C GLU A 53 -69.95 14.78 -16.97
N GLU A 54 -69.93 14.98 -15.64
CA GLU A 54 -68.70 14.93 -14.82
C GLU A 54 -68.03 13.54 -14.86
N LEU A 55 -68.79 12.45 -14.97
CA LEU A 55 -68.28 11.07 -15.04
C LEU A 55 -67.92 10.62 -16.46
N GLY A 56 -68.19 11.45 -17.49
CA GLY A 56 -68.01 11.12 -18.90
C GLY A 56 -68.98 10.06 -19.43
N LEU A 57 -70.16 9.93 -18.83
CA LEU A 57 -71.18 8.95 -19.17
C LEU A 57 -72.34 9.60 -19.96
N SER A 58 -72.78 8.96 -21.04
CA SER A 58 -74.02 9.36 -21.71
C SER A 58 -75.22 8.79 -20.95
N TYR A 59 -76.12 9.66 -20.46
CA TYR A 59 -77.33 9.26 -19.78
C TYR A 59 -78.58 9.88 -20.40
N VAL A 60 -79.58 9.05 -20.68
CA VAL A 60 -80.89 9.44 -21.19
C VAL A 60 -81.96 9.02 -20.19
N ILE A 61 -82.86 9.94 -19.84
CA ILE A 61 -83.99 9.66 -18.94
C ILE A 61 -85.02 8.80 -19.69
N PRO A 62 -85.48 7.66 -19.14
CA PRO A 62 -86.53 6.86 -19.78
C PRO A 62 -87.87 7.61 -19.84
N GLU A 63 -88.48 7.70 -21.04
CA GLU A 63 -89.71 8.45 -21.27
C GLU A 63 -91.00 7.67 -20.90
N ASP A 64 -90.93 6.34 -20.80
CA ASP A 64 -92.09 5.46 -20.72
C ASP A 64 -92.55 5.05 -19.30
N LEU A 65 -91.93 5.59 -18.24
CA LEU A 65 -92.18 5.15 -16.86
C LEU A 65 -93.29 5.96 -16.15
N PRO A 66 -94.18 5.30 -15.38
CA PRO A 66 -95.12 5.98 -14.49
C PRO A 66 -94.40 6.89 -13.49
N MET A 67 -94.98 8.06 -13.19
CA MET A 67 -94.35 9.12 -12.39
C MET A 67 -93.72 8.64 -11.06
N LEU A 68 -94.37 7.73 -10.34
CA LEU A 68 -93.86 7.22 -9.06
C LEU A 68 -92.68 6.26 -9.26
N GLU A 69 -92.74 5.42 -10.30
CA GLU A 69 -91.66 4.50 -10.67
C GLU A 69 -90.45 5.27 -11.19
N LEU A 70 -90.68 6.33 -11.98
CA LEU A 70 -89.63 7.24 -12.46
C LEU A 70 -88.90 7.93 -11.28
N ASP A 71 -89.61 8.44 -10.27
CA ASP A 71 -89.01 9.01 -9.05
C ASP A 71 -88.13 7.97 -8.31
N THR A 72 -88.59 6.72 -8.20
CA THR A 72 -87.78 5.65 -7.56
C THR A 72 -86.56 5.26 -8.39
N TYR A 73 -86.70 5.17 -9.71
CA TYR A 73 -85.62 4.82 -10.62
C TYR A 73 -84.53 5.90 -10.62
N LEU A 74 -84.92 7.17 -10.76
CA LEU A 74 -83.97 8.29 -10.75
C LEU A 74 -83.22 8.38 -9.41
N LYS A 75 -83.89 8.18 -8.26
CA LYS A 75 -83.19 8.12 -6.97
C LYS A 75 -82.17 7.01 -6.89
N LYS A 76 -82.53 5.81 -7.36
CA LYS A 76 -81.60 4.67 -7.38
C LYS A 76 -80.42 4.95 -8.29
N LYS A 77 -80.66 5.52 -9.48
CA LYS A 77 -79.61 5.85 -10.45
C LYS A 77 -78.70 6.96 -9.93
N LEU A 78 -79.26 8.01 -9.33
CA LEU A 78 -78.51 9.08 -8.69
C LEU A 78 -77.59 8.53 -7.60
N SER A 79 -78.11 7.68 -6.71
CA SER A 79 -77.30 6.99 -5.69
C SER A 79 -76.16 6.19 -6.29
N GLN A 80 -76.40 5.44 -7.38
CA GLN A 80 -75.35 4.67 -8.06
C GLN A 80 -74.24 5.57 -8.65
N LEU A 81 -74.60 6.71 -9.24
CA LEU A 81 -73.63 7.66 -9.80
C LEU A 81 -72.83 8.36 -8.70
N GLN A 82 -73.48 8.72 -7.59
CA GLN A 82 -72.82 9.28 -6.40
C GLN A 82 -71.83 8.28 -5.79
N ASP A 83 -72.22 7.00 -5.67
CA ASP A 83 -71.34 5.93 -5.20
C ASP A 83 -70.14 5.72 -6.13
N LEU A 84 -70.35 5.77 -7.45
CA LEU A 84 -69.27 5.66 -8.43
C LEU A 84 -68.29 6.82 -8.35
N LYS A 85 -68.79 8.06 -8.25
CA LYS A 85 -67.98 9.27 -8.03
C LYS A 85 -67.13 9.13 -6.77
N LYS A 86 -67.74 8.72 -5.66
CA LYS A 86 -67.04 8.49 -4.39
C LYS A 86 -65.92 7.46 -4.55
N LYS A 87 -66.21 6.30 -5.15
CA LYS A 87 -65.21 5.24 -5.39
C LYS A 87 -64.03 5.72 -6.23
N ARG A 88 -64.29 6.42 -7.35
CA ARG A 88 -63.22 6.95 -8.22
C ARG A 88 -62.33 7.97 -7.50
N LEU A 89 -62.90 8.81 -6.65
CA LEU A 89 -62.14 9.78 -5.85
C LEU A 89 -61.31 9.10 -4.75
N GLU A 90 -61.87 8.10 -4.06
CA GLU A 90 -61.13 7.30 -3.07
C GLU A 90 -59.96 6.56 -3.70
N GLU A 91 -60.17 5.92 -4.87
CA GLU A 91 -59.13 5.24 -5.64
C GLU A 91 -58.03 6.21 -6.09
N LEU A 92 -58.39 7.41 -6.56
CA LEU A 92 -57.42 8.43 -6.95
C LEU A 92 -56.53 8.85 -5.78
N ILE A 93 -57.12 9.06 -4.59
CA ILE A 93 -56.37 9.45 -3.39
C ILE A 93 -55.38 8.35 -3.01
N GLU A 94 -55.82 7.08 -3.03
CA GLU A 94 -54.96 5.94 -2.71
C GLU A 94 -53.81 5.81 -3.72
N LEU A 95 -54.11 5.85 -5.03
CA LEU A 95 -53.10 5.72 -6.08
C LEU A 95 -52.11 6.89 -6.06
N LYS A 96 -52.56 8.14 -5.88
CA LYS A 96 -51.66 9.29 -5.71
C LYS A 96 -50.79 9.16 -4.46
N GLY A 97 -51.34 8.66 -3.36
CA GLY A 97 -50.56 8.41 -2.15
C GLY A 97 -49.44 7.39 -2.39
N LYS A 98 -49.73 6.31 -3.13
CA LYS A 98 -48.72 5.32 -3.53
C LYS A 98 -47.66 5.93 -4.46
N ASP A 99 -48.09 6.65 -5.48
CA ASP A 99 -47.23 7.33 -6.44
C ASP A 99 -46.29 8.34 -5.76
N GLU A 100 -46.82 9.23 -4.91
CA GLU A 100 -46.02 10.21 -4.18
C GLU A 100 -44.95 9.55 -3.29
N MET A 101 -45.27 8.41 -2.67
CA MET A 101 -44.32 7.66 -1.86
C MET A 101 -43.23 6.99 -2.71
N LEU A 102 -43.60 6.37 -3.84
CA LEU A 102 -42.66 5.75 -4.77
C LEU A 102 -41.74 6.80 -5.42
N CYS A 103 -42.30 7.89 -5.92
CA CYS A 103 -41.55 8.98 -6.52
C CYS A 103 -40.61 9.66 -5.51
N ARG A 104 -41.05 9.87 -4.26
CA ARG A 104 -40.17 10.38 -3.19
C ARG A 104 -38.98 9.44 -2.94
N TYR A 105 -39.23 8.13 -2.91
CA TYR A 105 -38.19 7.13 -2.73
C TYR A 105 -37.22 7.09 -3.91
N LEU A 106 -37.72 7.21 -5.16
CA LEU A 106 -36.90 7.18 -6.37
C LEU A 106 -36.30 8.54 -6.76
N GLY A 107 -36.70 9.63 -6.11
CA GLY A 107 -36.34 11.00 -6.51
C GLY A 107 -36.91 11.41 -7.87
N GLU A 108 -38.06 10.85 -8.26
CA GLU A 108 -38.78 11.19 -9.50
C GLU A 108 -39.95 12.14 -9.19
N THR A 109 -40.56 12.71 -10.23
CA THR A 109 -41.72 13.60 -10.08
C THR A 109 -43.03 12.80 -10.13
N PRO A 110 -43.95 12.95 -9.15
CA PRO A 110 -45.26 12.31 -9.16
C PRO A 110 -46.10 12.64 -10.40
N TYR A 111 -46.97 11.71 -10.79
CA TYR A 111 -47.87 11.85 -11.92
C TYR A 111 -48.92 12.94 -11.68
N GLN A 112 -49.03 13.89 -12.60
CA GLN A 112 -49.90 15.05 -12.46
C GLN A 112 -51.31 14.77 -12.99
N ILE A 113 -52.28 14.68 -12.07
CA ILE A 113 -53.71 14.71 -12.41
C ILE A 113 -54.34 15.94 -11.74
N SER A 114 -55.09 16.73 -12.51
CA SER A 114 -55.88 17.87 -12.01
C SER A 114 -56.75 17.44 -10.83
N ARG A 115 -56.62 18.13 -9.69
CA ARG A 115 -57.32 17.79 -8.43
C ARG A 115 -58.83 18.07 -8.48
N ASP A 116 -59.25 18.94 -9.40
CA ASP A 116 -60.59 19.50 -9.43
C ASP A 116 -61.56 18.76 -10.37
N LEU A 117 -61.08 17.73 -11.08
CA LEU A 117 -61.85 16.94 -12.03
C LEU A 117 -62.05 15.52 -11.51
N ILE A 118 -63.26 14.96 -11.65
CA ILE A 118 -63.47 13.54 -11.41
C ILE A 118 -62.60 12.79 -12.43
N PRO A 119 -61.72 11.88 -11.99
CA PRO A 119 -60.82 11.19 -12.90
C PRO A 119 -61.63 10.27 -13.82
N SER A 120 -61.34 10.34 -15.13
CA SER A 120 -61.81 9.34 -16.09
C SER A 120 -61.17 7.99 -15.77
N GLU A 121 -61.83 6.92 -16.20
CA GLU A 121 -61.30 5.55 -16.04
C GLU A 121 -59.96 5.38 -16.76
N GLU A 122 -59.80 6.02 -17.92
CA GLU A 122 -58.54 6.09 -18.65
C GLU A 122 -57.44 6.78 -17.84
N SER A 123 -57.72 7.91 -17.21
CA SER A 123 -56.76 8.63 -16.36
C SER A 123 -56.30 7.80 -15.17
N LEU A 124 -57.21 7.02 -14.56
CA LEU A 124 -56.88 6.10 -13.47
C LEU A 124 -56.01 4.94 -13.96
N ASN A 125 -56.28 4.40 -15.15
CA ASN A 125 -55.47 3.33 -15.73
C ASN A 125 -54.05 3.82 -16.06
N LEU A 126 -53.90 5.02 -16.63
CA LEU A 126 -52.58 5.64 -16.87
C LEU A 126 -51.78 5.82 -15.57
N LEU A 127 -52.43 6.22 -14.47
CA LEU A 127 -51.78 6.32 -13.16
C LEU A 127 -51.35 4.96 -12.63
N LYS A 128 -52.18 3.91 -12.80
CA LYS A 128 -51.81 2.54 -12.42
C LYS A 128 -50.64 2.02 -13.23
N GLU A 129 -50.61 2.28 -14.53
CA GLU A 129 -49.48 1.92 -15.40
C GLU A 129 -48.20 2.63 -14.94
N HIS A 130 -48.26 3.93 -14.66
CA HIS A 130 -47.12 4.68 -14.12
C HIS A 130 -46.63 4.12 -12.77
N ILE A 131 -47.53 3.83 -11.84
CA ILE A 131 -47.18 3.21 -10.55
C ILE A 131 -46.49 1.87 -10.77
N SER A 132 -47.00 1.03 -11.68
CA SER A 132 -46.38 -0.25 -12.02
C SER A 132 -44.96 -0.06 -12.58
N GLU A 133 -44.76 0.91 -13.47
CA GLU A 133 -43.43 1.23 -14.00
C GLU A 133 -42.46 1.69 -12.89
N MET A 134 -42.94 2.50 -11.95
CA MET A 134 -42.16 2.97 -10.81
C MET A 134 -41.84 1.84 -9.82
N GLU A 135 -42.76 0.91 -9.61
CA GLU A 135 -42.52 -0.30 -8.81
C GLU A 135 -41.43 -1.18 -9.44
N ASP A 136 -41.49 -1.40 -10.76
CA ASP A 136 -40.47 -2.14 -11.51
C ASP A 136 -39.10 -1.44 -11.45
N GLU A 137 -39.08 -0.11 -11.57
CA GLU A 137 -37.85 0.68 -11.42
C GLU A 137 -37.28 0.58 -10.00
N LYS A 138 -38.13 0.60 -8.97
CA LYS A 138 -37.72 0.40 -7.57
C LYS A 138 -37.02 -0.94 -7.39
N VAL A 139 -37.60 -2.02 -7.91
CA VAL A 139 -37.00 -3.36 -7.85
C VAL A 139 -35.62 -3.36 -8.52
N ARG A 140 -35.53 -2.84 -9.75
CA ARG A 140 -34.27 -2.75 -10.51
C ARG A 140 -33.17 -1.97 -9.78
N ARG A 141 -33.52 -0.83 -9.16
CA ARG A 141 -32.58 -0.01 -8.40
C ARG A 141 -32.10 -0.69 -7.12
N VAL A 142 -32.99 -1.38 -6.40
CA VAL A 142 -32.64 -2.14 -5.19
C VAL A 142 -31.68 -3.28 -5.51
N GLU A 143 -31.94 -4.05 -6.58
CA GLU A 143 -31.02 -5.11 -7.02
C GLU A 143 -29.64 -4.57 -7.40
N THR A 144 -29.61 -3.45 -8.14
CA THR A 144 -28.36 -2.80 -8.54
C THR A 144 -27.57 -2.31 -7.33
N TYR A 145 -28.25 -1.67 -6.37
CA TYR A 145 -27.65 -1.23 -5.11
C TYR A 145 -27.06 -2.41 -4.34
N GLN A 146 -27.80 -3.51 -4.18
CA GLN A 146 -27.33 -4.68 -3.43
C GLN A 146 -26.06 -5.29 -4.04
N LYS A 147 -26.02 -5.42 -5.37
CA LYS A 147 -24.83 -5.93 -6.09
C LYS A 147 -23.62 -5.04 -5.85
N LEU A 148 -23.75 -3.74 -6.15
CA LEU A 148 -22.66 -2.76 -5.96
C LEU A 148 -22.20 -2.70 -4.51
N ARG A 149 -23.12 -2.79 -3.55
CA ARG A 149 -22.81 -2.77 -2.12
C ARG A 149 -21.94 -3.96 -1.70
N ILE A 150 -22.25 -5.16 -2.17
CA ILE A 150 -21.46 -6.37 -1.86
C ILE A 150 -20.04 -6.23 -2.44
N GLU A 151 -19.92 -5.77 -3.68
CA GLU A 151 -18.64 -5.58 -4.36
C GLU A 151 -17.80 -4.49 -3.68
N VAL A 152 -18.40 -3.34 -3.35
CA VAL A 152 -17.72 -2.26 -2.61
C VAL A 152 -17.20 -2.74 -1.26
N LEU A 153 -18.00 -3.49 -0.49
CA LEU A 153 -17.55 -4.04 0.79
C LEU A 153 -16.38 -5.02 0.61
N HIS A 154 -16.42 -5.85 -0.43
CA HIS A 154 -15.32 -6.75 -0.75
C HIS A 154 -14.04 -5.99 -1.09
N PHE A 155 -14.12 -4.93 -1.92
CA PHE A 155 -12.95 -4.11 -2.24
C PHE A 155 -12.39 -3.40 -1.03
N VAL A 156 -13.23 -2.87 -0.13
CA VAL A 156 -12.74 -2.22 1.08
C VAL A 156 -12.04 -3.23 2.00
N GLU A 157 -12.55 -4.45 2.11
CA GLU A 157 -11.88 -5.54 2.84
C GLU A 157 -10.52 -5.89 2.22
N GLN A 158 -10.44 -6.06 0.89
CA GLN A 158 -9.18 -6.31 0.18
C GLN A 158 -8.16 -5.18 0.38
N LEU A 159 -8.62 -3.93 0.34
CA LEU A 159 -7.79 -2.75 0.53
C LEU A 159 -7.51 -2.44 2.01
N GLU A 160 -8.04 -3.22 2.97
CA GLU A 160 -7.87 -2.98 4.42
C GLU A 160 -8.13 -1.51 4.84
N LYS A 161 -9.00 -0.80 4.11
CA LYS A 161 -9.26 0.62 4.36
C LYS A 161 -10.19 0.78 5.56
N SER A 162 -9.84 1.70 6.45
CA SER A 162 -10.77 2.08 7.52
C SER A 162 -11.97 2.80 6.92
N LEU A 163 -13.12 2.40 7.43
CA LEU A 163 -14.46 2.78 7.05
C LEU A 163 -14.87 4.15 7.67
N GLU A 164 -13.91 5.00 8.03
CA GLU A 164 -14.12 6.21 8.85
C GLU A 164 -14.54 7.47 8.06
N GLY A 165 -14.87 7.35 6.77
CA GLY A 165 -15.34 8.46 5.93
C GLY A 165 -16.85 8.73 6.06
N GLU A 166 -17.23 9.87 6.65
CA GLU A 166 -18.57 10.24 7.11
C GLU A 166 -19.71 10.27 6.07
N THR A 167 -19.49 10.17 4.76
CA THR A 167 -20.54 10.51 3.77
C THR A 167 -21.08 9.36 2.92
N LEU A 168 -20.29 8.34 2.60
CA LEU A 168 -20.74 7.21 1.78
C LEU A 168 -20.99 5.95 2.60
N LEU A 169 -20.36 5.86 3.77
CA LEU A 169 -20.38 4.64 4.53
C LEU A 169 -21.57 4.47 5.44
N ASP A 170 -22.12 5.58 5.93
CA ASP A 170 -23.42 5.56 6.62
C ASP A 170 -24.52 5.03 5.68
N ILE A 171 -24.32 5.13 4.35
CA ILE A 171 -25.25 4.65 3.33
C ILE A 171 -24.97 3.20 2.86
N VAL A 172 -23.72 2.73 2.95
CA VAL A 172 -23.34 1.32 2.64
C VAL A 172 -23.57 0.41 3.86
N CYS A 173 -23.39 0.92 5.09
CA CYS A 173 -23.53 0.16 6.33
C CYS A 173 -24.92 0.21 6.97
N SER A 174 -25.74 1.25 6.69
CA SER A 174 -27.12 1.25 7.18
C SER A 174 -27.96 0.21 6.41
N VAL A 175 -28.57 -0.69 7.17
CA VAL A 175 -29.30 -1.87 6.70
C VAL A 175 -30.64 -1.51 6.02
N HIS A 176 -30.89 -0.22 5.74
CA HIS A 176 -32.17 0.25 5.25
C HIS A 176 -32.04 0.92 3.88
N PRO A 177 -32.47 0.23 2.80
CA PRO A 177 -32.74 0.89 1.51
C PRO A 177 -33.85 1.96 1.60
N GLU A 178 -34.44 2.20 2.78
CA GLU A 178 -35.67 2.97 2.97
C GLU A 178 -35.53 4.50 2.89
N SER A 179 -34.32 5.07 2.86
CA SER A 179 -34.16 6.53 2.89
C SER A 179 -34.42 7.20 1.53
N SER A 180 -33.82 6.71 0.44
CA SER A 180 -34.17 7.00 -0.98
C SER A 180 -33.14 6.37 -1.93
N LEU A 181 -33.57 5.80 -3.06
CA LEU A 181 -32.69 5.32 -4.15
C LEU A 181 -32.87 6.20 -5.40
N THR A 182 -32.30 7.40 -5.32
CA THR A 182 -32.28 8.33 -6.45
C THR A 182 -31.27 7.93 -7.54
N LYS A 183 -31.46 8.44 -8.77
CA LYS A 183 -30.50 8.23 -9.86
C LYS A 183 -29.10 8.73 -9.49
N ASN A 184 -29.00 9.91 -8.87
CA ASN A 184 -27.73 10.50 -8.44
C ASN A 184 -27.02 9.63 -7.41
N PHE A 185 -27.78 9.12 -6.43
CA PHE A 185 -27.23 8.21 -5.42
C PHE A 185 -26.59 6.95 -6.04
N LEU A 186 -27.25 6.32 -7.01
CA LEU A 186 -26.69 5.16 -7.71
C LEU A 186 -25.48 5.50 -8.59
N LEU A 187 -25.44 6.71 -9.17
CA LEU A 187 -24.28 7.19 -9.92
C LEU A 187 -23.07 7.39 -9.01
N ASP A 188 -23.26 7.98 -7.84
CA ASP A 188 -22.20 8.18 -6.85
C ASP A 188 -21.68 6.83 -6.32
N LEU A 189 -22.57 5.88 -6.04
CA LEU A 189 -22.18 4.52 -5.64
C LEU A 189 -21.40 3.80 -6.73
N ARG A 190 -21.83 3.92 -8.00
CA ARG A 190 -21.11 3.33 -9.14
C ARG A 190 -19.73 3.96 -9.33
N LYS A 191 -19.61 5.28 -9.12
CA LYS A 191 -18.33 5.95 -9.16
C LYS A 191 -17.40 5.42 -8.07
N LEU A 192 -17.88 5.34 -6.82
CA LEU A 192 -17.13 4.74 -5.71
C LEU A 192 -16.70 3.31 -6.02
N HIS A 193 -17.62 2.48 -6.54
CA HIS A 193 -17.31 1.12 -6.96
C HIS A 193 -16.16 1.09 -7.97
N ASN A 194 -16.23 1.88 -9.03
CA ASN A 194 -15.21 1.91 -10.07
C ASN A 194 -13.85 2.43 -9.56
N ASP A 195 -13.87 3.44 -8.70
CA ASP A 195 -12.65 4.01 -8.10
C ASP A 195 -11.95 2.95 -7.21
N LEU A 196 -12.72 2.20 -6.41
CA LEU A 196 -12.19 1.11 -5.58
C LEU A 196 -11.72 -0.10 -6.41
N GLU A 197 -12.48 -0.48 -7.45
CA GLU A 197 -12.09 -1.55 -8.35
C GLU A 197 -10.76 -1.24 -9.05
N PHE A 198 -10.59 0.00 -9.50
CA PHE A 198 -9.36 0.45 -10.12
C PHE A 198 -8.18 0.35 -9.15
N GLU A 199 -8.37 0.81 -7.91
CA GLU A 199 -7.33 0.75 -6.88
C GLU A 199 -6.94 -0.68 -6.49
N VAL A 200 -7.91 -1.60 -6.38
CA VAL A 200 -7.64 -3.04 -6.18
C VAL A 200 -6.77 -3.58 -7.31
N ARG A 201 -7.11 -3.26 -8.57
CA ARG A 201 -6.32 -3.72 -9.72
C ARG A 201 -4.91 -3.16 -9.73
N GLU A 202 -4.72 -1.89 -9.37
CA GLU A 202 -3.38 -1.29 -9.24
C GLU A 202 -2.56 -1.97 -8.14
N LEU A 203 -3.19 -2.24 -6.99
CA LEU A 203 -2.54 -2.94 -5.87
C LEU A 203 -2.15 -4.38 -6.24
N GLU A 204 -3.02 -5.10 -6.95
CA GLU A 204 -2.74 -6.45 -7.44
C GLU A 204 -1.58 -6.46 -8.45
N ALA A 205 -1.59 -5.53 -9.41
CA ALA A 205 -0.51 -5.40 -10.40
C ALA A 205 0.82 -5.09 -9.73
N TYR A 206 0.84 -4.14 -8.80
CA TYR A 206 2.04 -3.79 -8.04
C TYR A 206 2.51 -4.94 -7.15
N SER A 207 1.58 -5.66 -6.52
CA SER A 207 1.89 -6.85 -5.73
C SER A 207 2.57 -7.93 -6.57
N LEU A 208 2.12 -8.16 -7.80
CA LEU A 208 2.74 -9.12 -8.72
C LEU A 208 4.16 -8.68 -9.11
N GLU A 209 4.34 -7.39 -9.44
CA GLU A 209 5.65 -6.83 -9.76
C GLU A 209 6.66 -7.02 -8.61
N ILE A 210 6.26 -6.74 -7.36
CA ILE A 210 7.13 -6.98 -6.20
C ILE A 210 7.44 -8.47 -6.04
N ARG A 211 6.46 -9.37 -6.22
CA ARG A 211 6.67 -10.82 -6.13
C ARG A 211 7.69 -11.30 -7.16
N GLU A 212 7.65 -10.78 -8.38
CA GLU A 212 8.65 -11.08 -9.42
C GLU A 212 10.06 -10.60 -9.02
N LYS A 213 10.16 -9.37 -8.48
CA LYS A 213 11.44 -8.82 -7.97
C LYS A 213 12.00 -9.65 -6.81
N ILE A 214 11.16 -10.09 -5.88
CA ILE A 214 11.55 -10.98 -4.77
C ILE A 214 12.02 -12.33 -5.30
N THR A 215 11.27 -12.92 -6.24
CA THR A 215 11.57 -14.24 -6.80
C THR A 215 12.91 -14.24 -7.55
N SER A 216 13.20 -13.18 -8.32
CA SER A 216 14.49 -13.04 -9.00
C SER A 216 15.66 -12.95 -8.01
N LEU A 217 15.51 -12.18 -6.92
CA LEU A 217 16.52 -12.11 -5.85
C LEU A 217 16.66 -13.43 -5.09
N TRP A 218 15.58 -14.14 -4.81
CA TRP A 218 15.64 -15.47 -4.20
C TRP A 218 16.43 -16.47 -5.04
N ASN A 219 16.26 -16.44 -6.36
CA ASN A 219 17.02 -17.26 -7.30
C ASN A 219 18.50 -16.87 -7.33
N LEU A 220 18.79 -15.57 -7.39
CA LEU A 220 20.16 -15.05 -7.39
C LEU A 220 20.91 -15.40 -6.10
N LEU A 221 20.26 -15.21 -4.94
CA LEU A 221 20.82 -15.48 -3.61
C LEU A 221 20.73 -16.96 -3.20
N LYS A 222 20.16 -17.82 -4.06
CA LYS A 222 19.99 -19.26 -3.82
C LYS A 222 19.30 -19.58 -2.48
N ILE A 223 18.29 -18.81 -2.11
CA ILE A 223 17.53 -19.01 -0.87
C ILE A 223 16.73 -20.33 -0.96
N SER A 224 16.75 -21.12 0.12
CA SER A 224 16.10 -22.43 0.19
C SER A 224 14.58 -22.34 0.03
N GLN A 225 13.99 -23.38 -0.56
CA GLN A 225 12.54 -23.42 -0.80
C GLN A 225 11.72 -23.30 0.49
N GLU A 226 12.16 -23.93 1.57
CA GLU A 226 11.52 -23.85 2.89
C GLU A 226 11.35 -22.41 3.39
N LYS A 227 12.38 -21.56 3.22
CA LYS A 227 12.31 -20.14 3.61
C LYS A 227 11.35 -19.35 2.72
N ARG A 228 11.32 -19.67 1.42
CA ARG A 228 10.38 -19.05 0.46
C ARG A 228 8.94 -19.38 0.83
N ASP A 229 8.67 -20.66 1.07
CA ASP A 229 7.33 -21.16 1.42
C ASP A 229 6.85 -20.57 2.76
N SER A 230 7.75 -20.51 3.75
CA SER A 230 7.48 -19.86 5.04
C SER A 230 7.09 -18.40 4.84
N PHE A 231 7.81 -17.64 4.00
CA PHE A 231 7.47 -16.24 3.74
C PHE A 231 6.14 -16.11 2.99
N LEU A 232 5.94 -16.88 1.91
CA LEU A 232 4.71 -16.85 1.11
C LEU A 232 3.47 -17.18 1.94
N SER A 233 3.58 -18.05 2.95
CA SER A 233 2.48 -18.35 3.88
C SER A 233 2.03 -17.14 4.70
N THR A 234 2.89 -16.14 4.89
CA THR A 234 2.58 -14.90 5.63
C THR A 234 1.92 -13.83 4.76
N VAL A 235 1.95 -14.02 3.43
CA VAL A 235 1.41 -13.09 2.41
C VAL A 235 0.48 -13.83 1.43
N PRO A 236 -0.66 -14.39 1.93
CA PRO A 236 -1.56 -15.20 1.10
C PRO A 236 -2.36 -14.38 0.07
N SER A 237 -2.48 -13.06 0.27
CA SER A 237 -3.39 -12.18 -0.46
C SER A 237 -2.70 -10.94 -1.01
N HIS A 238 -3.41 -10.15 -1.81
CA HIS A 238 -2.97 -8.87 -2.38
C HIS A 238 -3.41 -7.65 -1.54
N THR A 239 -3.43 -7.78 -0.21
CA THR A 239 -3.80 -6.66 0.67
C THR A 239 -2.63 -5.70 0.90
N TYR A 240 -2.90 -4.46 1.33
CA TYR A 240 -1.83 -3.50 1.62
C TYR A 240 -0.85 -3.99 2.69
N SER A 241 -1.32 -4.66 3.75
CA SER A 241 -0.44 -5.24 4.75
C SER A 241 0.49 -6.31 4.15
N CYS A 242 -0.01 -7.13 3.23
CA CYS A 242 0.80 -8.13 2.52
C CYS A 242 1.82 -7.45 1.60
N VAL A 243 1.41 -6.45 0.82
CA VAL A 243 2.32 -5.68 -0.05
C VAL A 243 3.42 -5.02 0.75
N LYS A 244 3.10 -4.38 1.89
CA LYS A 244 4.09 -3.77 2.78
C LYS A 244 5.10 -4.79 3.33
N LYS A 245 4.65 -5.99 3.70
CA LYS A 245 5.56 -7.08 4.10
C LYS A 245 6.47 -7.51 2.95
N MET A 246 5.94 -7.58 1.72
CA MET A 246 6.74 -7.90 0.53
C MET A 246 7.75 -6.80 0.22
N GLU A 247 7.40 -5.52 0.37
CA GLU A 247 8.36 -4.41 0.22
C GLU A 247 9.51 -4.50 1.23
N ASN A 248 9.19 -4.75 2.50
CA ASN A 248 10.21 -4.95 3.53
C ASN A 248 11.12 -6.14 3.19
N GLN A 249 10.56 -7.27 2.77
CA GLN A 249 11.34 -8.43 2.35
C GLN A 249 12.24 -8.11 1.14
N LEU A 250 11.75 -7.31 0.19
CA LEU A 250 12.53 -6.87 -0.95
C LEU A 250 13.72 -6.00 -0.53
N ILE A 251 13.55 -5.13 0.47
CA ILE A 251 14.64 -4.33 1.05
C ILE A 251 15.67 -5.25 1.70
N GLU A 252 15.24 -6.17 2.57
CA GLU A 252 16.13 -7.12 3.24
C GLU A 252 16.93 -7.98 2.24
N LEU A 253 16.31 -8.42 1.14
CA LEU A 253 16.98 -9.20 0.10
C LEU A 253 18.02 -8.38 -0.66
N LYS A 254 17.73 -7.10 -0.94
CA LYS A 254 18.68 -6.19 -1.58
C LYS A 254 19.88 -5.93 -0.66
N GLU A 255 19.63 -5.72 0.63
CA GLU A 255 20.70 -5.56 1.63
C GLU A 255 21.54 -6.84 1.74
N LEU A 256 20.90 -8.02 1.79
CA LEU A 256 21.59 -9.30 1.82
C LEU A 256 22.47 -9.52 0.57
N ARG A 257 22.02 -9.08 -0.61
CA ARG A 257 22.84 -9.11 -1.83
C ARG A 257 24.09 -8.25 -1.67
N ILE A 258 23.93 -7.00 -1.23
CA ILE A 258 25.05 -6.07 -1.02
C ILE A 258 26.01 -6.62 0.04
N GLN A 259 25.49 -7.16 1.15
CA GLN A 259 26.30 -7.76 2.20
C GLN A 259 27.09 -8.98 1.71
N ASN A 260 26.47 -9.86 0.92
CA ASN A 260 27.18 -11.00 0.35
C ASN A 260 28.30 -10.55 -0.61
N MET A 261 28.04 -9.57 -1.48
CA MET A 261 29.07 -8.98 -2.34
C MET A 261 30.18 -8.32 -1.53
N GLY A 262 29.83 -7.55 -0.50
CA GLY A 262 30.78 -6.89 0.40
C GLY A 262 31.71 -7.89 1.08
N LYS A 263 31.19 -9.02 1.57
CA LYS A 263 32.02 -10.10 2.15
C LYS A 263 33.01 -10.67 1.14
N PHE A 264 32.60 -10.93 -0.10
CA PHE A 264 33.51 -11.40 -1.14
C PHE A 264 34.58 -10.36 -1.47
N ILE A 265 34.22 -9.09 -1.57
CA ILE A 265 35.18 -8.00 -1.78
C ILE A 265 36.16 -7.89 -0.61
N GLU A 266 35.70 -8.02 0.64
CA GLU A 266 36.59 -8.04 1.81
C GLU A 266 37.55 -9.23 1.81
N GLU A 267 37.07 -10.43 1.46
CA GLU A 267 37.91 -11.63 1.29
C GLU A 267 38.97 -11.42 0.21
N LEU A 268 38.59 -10.83 -0.93
CA LEU A 268 39.51 -10.49 -2.01
C LEU A 268 40.47 -9.36 -1.63
N LYS A 269 40.04 -8.34 -0.88
CA LYS A 269 40.91 -7.28 -0.32
C LYS A 269 42.02 -7.90 0.54
N LEU A 270 41.65 -8.82 1.44
CA LEU A 270 42.61 -9.54 2.28
C LEU A 270 43.52 -10.45 1.46
N GLU A 271 43.00 -11.13 0.44
CA GLU A 271 43.80 -11.96 -0.45
C GLU A 271 44.78 -11.13 -1.29
N LEU A 272 44.34 -10.00 -1.82
CA LEU A 272 45.15 -9.05 -2.58
C LEU A 272 46.28 -8.52 -1.71
N GLN A 273 45.97 -8.11 -0.47
CA GLN A 273 46.98 -7.65 0.48
C GLN A 273 48.04 -8.74 0.75
N LYS A 274 47.64 -9.99 0.95
CA LYS A 274 48.57 -11.12 1.10
C LYS A 274 49.42 -11.32 -0.17
N CYS A 275 48.85 -11.16 -1.36
CA CYS A 275 49.59 -11.26 -2.61
C CYS A 275 50.60 -10.11 -2.75
N TRP A 276 50.22 -8.89 -2.36
CA TRP A 276 51.09 -7.73 -2.33
C TRP A 276 52.25 -7.89 -1.36
N GLU A 277 52.01 -8.42 -0.16
CA GLU A 277 53.04 -8.72 0.83
C GLU A 277 54.04 -9.76 0.28
N LYS A 278 53.55 -10.86 -0.31
CA LYS A 278 54.40 -11.89 -0.94
C LYS A 278 55.20 -11.40 -2.14
N CYS A 279 54.64 -10.46 -2.90
CA CYS A 279 55.30 -9.89 -4.08
C CYS A 279 56.14 -8.65 -3.76
N PHE A 280 56.29 -8.27 -2.47
CA PHE A 280 56.98 -7.06 -2.04
C PHE A 280 56.51 -5.82 -2.82
N VAL A 281 55.20 -5.63 -2.95
CA VAL A 281 54.64 -4.50 -3.71
C VAL A 281 54.77 -3.21 -2.90
N GLY A 282 55.35 -2.18 -3.51
CA GLY A 282 55.51 -0.87 -2.87
C GLY A 282 54.20 -0.09 -2.76
N ASP A 283 54.12 0.86 -1.83
CA ASP A 283 52.88 1.60 -1.55
C ASP A 283 52.36 2.42 -2.74
N ASP A 284 53.24 2.91 -3.62
CA ASP A 284 52.82 3.64 -4.82
C ASP A 284 52.18 2.73 -5.87
N GLN A 285 52.64 1.48 -5.98
CA GLN A 285 52.01 0.46 -6.83
C GLN A 285 50.65 0.02 -6.28
N LYS A 286 50.50 -0.05 -4.95
CA LYS A 286 49.20 -0.32 -4.32
C LYS A 286 48.17 0.78 -4.62
N LYS A 287 48.61 2.04 -4.66
CA LYS A 287 47.74 3.20 -4.97
C LYS A 287 47.25 3.23 -6.41
N GLU A 288 47.94 2.57 -7.34
CA GLU A 288 47.52 2.46 -8.74
C GLU A 288 46.18 1.73 -8.87
N PHE A 289 45.89 0.81 -7.94
CA PHE A 289 44.60 0.15 -7.88
C PHE A 289 43.55 1.04 -7.16
N ALA A 290 42.83 1.84 -7.94
CA ALA A 290 41.89 2.84 -7.46
C ALA A 290 40.81 2.30 -6.50
N TYR A 291 40.30 1.09 -6.76
CA TYR A 291 39.26 0.47 -5.93
C TYR A 291 39.73 0.15 -4.51
N PHE A 292 41.04 0.02 -4.26
CA PHE A 292 41.54 -0.27 -2.91
C PHE A 292 41.10 0.76 -1.87
N ASN A 293 41.08 2.04 -2.25
CA ASN A 293 40.76 3.15 -1.37
C ASN A 293 39.30 3.59 -1.45
N LEU A 294 38.51 2.98 -2.34
CA LEU A 294 37.09 3.24 -2.50
C LEU A 294 36.31 2.17 -1.73
N ASP A 295 35.48 2.56 -0.76
CA ASP A 295 34.53 1.65 -0.10
C ASP A 295 33.28 1.42 -0.97
N GLU A 296 33.50 1.13 -2.24
CA GLU A 296 32.44 0.86 -3.20
C GLU A 296 32.13 -0.65 -3.24
N ILE A 297 30.88 -1.01 -3.05
CA ILE A 297 30.38 -2.39 -3.17
C ILE A 297 29.51 -2.46 -4.43
N SER A 298 30.13 -2.80 -5.55
CA SER A 298 29.51 -2.97 -6.86
C SER A 298 30.01 -4.24 -7.54
N GLU A 299 29.34 -4.66 -8.61
CA GLU A 299 29.72 -5.87 -9.37
C GLU A 299 31.02 -5.60 -10.13
N GLU A 300 31.19 -4.38 -10.63
CA GLU A 300 32.40 -3.86 -11.26
C GLU A 300 33.59 -3.84 -10.28
N ALA A 301 33.35 -3.43 -9.02
CA ALA A 301 34.38 -3.49 -7.99
C ALA A 301 34.81 -4.94 -7.72
N LEU A 302 33.86 -5.88 -7.62
CA LEU A 302 34.16 -7.30 -7.41
C LEU A 302 35.03 -7.87 -8.53
N GLU A 303 34.64 -7.66 -9.80
CA GLU A 303 35.42 -8.11 -10.96
C GLU A 303 36.82 -7.50 -11.01
N ALA A 304 36.95 -6.21 -10.65
CA ALA A 304 38.24 -5.54 -10.59
C ALA A 304 39.17 -6.17 -9.53
N TYR A 305 38.64 -6.49 -8.33
CA TYR A 305 39.38 -7.18 -7.29
C TYR A 305 39.82 -8.59 -7.72
N GLU A 306 38.94 -9.37 -8.32
CA GLU A 306 39.27 -10.72 -8.81
C GLU A 306 40.38 -10.68 -9.88
N SER A 307 40.28 -9.75 -10.81
CA SER A 307 41.27 -9.55 -11.88
C SER A 307 42.64 -9.14 -11.32
N GLU A 308 42.66 -8.20 -10.37
CA GLU A 308 43.91 -7.72 -9.76
C GLU A 308 44.57 -8.82 -8.90
N VAL A 309 43.78 -9.58 -8.12
CA VAL A 309 44.29 -10.76 -7.38
C VAL A 309 44.89 -11.78 -8.36
N LEU A 310 44.19 -12.08 -9.46
CA LEU A 310 44.68 -13.03 -10.46
C LEU A 310 45.96 -12.55 -11.14
N LYS A 311 46.07 -11.25 -11.44
CA LYS A 311 47.27 -10.62 -11.98
C LYS A 311 48.45 -10.80 -11.04
N TRP A 312 48.30 -10.50 -9.75
CA TRP A 312 49.38 -10.65 -8.77
C TRP A 312 49.75 -12.11 -8.49
N LYS A 313 48.77 -13.04 -8.46
CA LYS A 313 49.06 -14.48 -8.37
C LYS A 313 49.89 -14.96 -9.57
N LYS A 314 49.50 -14.60 -10.79
CA LYS A 314 50.26 -14.95 -12.00
C LYS A 314 51.65 -14.30 -12.01
N PHE A 315 51.77 -13.08 -11.49
CA PHE A 315 53.05 -12.40 -11.36
C PHE A 315 53.97 -13.11 -10.36
N TYR A 316 53.43 -13.53 -9.21
CA TYR A 316 54.13 -14.33 -8.22
C TYR A 316 54.61 -15.66 -8.80
N GLU A 317 53.72 -16.42 -9.46
CA GLU A 317 54.04 -17.73 -10.03
C GLU A 317 55.15 -17.65 -11.09
N LYS A 318 55.12 -16.64 -11.97
CA LYS A 318 56.16 -16.43 -12.98
C LYS A 318 57.52 -16.08 -12.38
N ASN A 319 57.52 -15.38 -11.24
CA ASN A 319 58.72 -14.82 -10.62
C ASN A 319 59.06 -15.47 -9.27
N ILE A 320 58.55 -16.69 -9.03
CA ILE A 320 58.64 -17.36 -7.73
C ILE A 320 60.09 -17.49 -7.25
N GLN A 321 61.02 -17.78 -8.16
CA GLN A 321 62.43 -17.91 -7.85
C GLN A 321 63.05 -16.61 -7.33
N ILE A 322 62.60 -15.45 -7.83
CA ILE A 322 63.05 -14.14 -7.35
C ILE A 322 62.55 -13.96 -5.92
N PHE A 323 61.24 -14.15 -5.69
CA PHE A 323 60.63 -13.94 -4.37
C PHE A 323 61.17 -14.89 -3.30
N GLU A 324 61.35 -16.19 -3.61
CA GLU A 324 62.00 -17.14 -2.70
C GLU A 324 63.44 -16.74 -2.37
N THR A 325 64.17 -16.19 -3.34
CA THR A 325 65.54 -15.68 -3.11
C THR A 325 65.52 -14.43 -2.21
N VAL A 326 64.55 -13.52 -2.37
CA VAL A 326 64.35 -12.36 -1.49
C VAL A 326 64.02 -12.82 -0.07
N GLU A 327 63.06 -13.72 0.12
CA GLU A 327 62.70 -14.26 1.42
C GLU A 327 63.89 -14.97 2.09
N HIS A 328 64.63 -15.77 1.31
CA HIS A 328 65.84 -16.42 1.80
C HIS A 328 66.89 -15.39 2.23
N LEU A 329 67.12 -14.35 1.43
CA LEU A 329 68.05 -13.28 1.76
C LEU A 329 67.66 -12.56 3.07
N LEU A 330 66.38 -12.21 3.22
CA LEU A 330 65.87 -11.58 4.44
C LEU A 330 66.04 -12.50 5.66
N SER A 331 65.82 -13.82 5.51
CA SER A 331 66.06 -14.79 6.58
C SER A 331 67.53 -14.90 6.98
N LEU A 332 68.46 -14.77 6.02
CA LEU A 332 69.90 -14.73 6.28
C LEU A 332 70.28 -13.43 7.01
N PHE A 333 69.67 -12.30 6.65
CA PHE A 333 69.85 -11.02 7.34
C PHE A 333 69.35 -11.08 8.79
N ASP A 334 68.17 -11.64 9.04
CA ASP A 334 67.63 -11.82 10.39
C ASP A 334 68.53 -12.76 11.22
N THR A 335 68.96 -13.89 10.64
CA THR A 335 69.91 -14.81 11.29
C THR A 335 71.23 -14.10 11.61
N MET A 336 71.73 -13.25 10.71
CA MET A 336 72.92 -12.43 10.94
C MET A 336 72.71 -11.48 12.14
N GLN A 337 71.59 -10.77 12.20
CA GLN A 337 71.27 -9.86 13.29
C GLN A 337 71.13 -10.60 14.63
N GLN A 338 70.45 -11.74 14.66
CA GLN A 338 70.31 -12.57 15.87
C GLN A 338 71.66 -13.10 16.36
N LEU A 339 72.54 -13.55 15.46
CA LEU A 339 73.89 -13.98 15.80
C LEU A 339 74.74 -12.82 16.34
N GLU A 340 74.59 -11.63 15.76
CA GLU A 340 75.22 -10.41 16.27
C GLU A 340 74.69 -10.05 17.66
N GLU A 341 73.39 -10.16 17.92
CA GLU A 341 72.80 -9.93 19.25
C GLU A 341 73.30 -10.94 20.28
N ARG A 342 73.31 -12.24 19.95
CA ARG A 342 73.85 -13.29 20.83
C ARG A 342 75.34 -13.07 21.12
N ALA A 343 76.11 -12.58 20.15
CA ALA A 343 77.52 -12.21 20.35
C ALA A 343 77.70 -11.02 21.31
N LYS A 344 76.67 -10.21 21.55
CA LYS A 344 76.72 -9.07 22.48
C LYS A 344 76.51 -9.48 23.95
N ASP A 345 75.90 -10.63 24.25
CA ASP A 345 75.63 -11.09 25.63
C ASP A 345 76.90 -11.69 26.29
N PRO A 346 77.42 -11.10 27.40
CA PRO A 346 78.56 -11.66 28.14
C PRO A 346 78.29 -13.04 28.77
N SER A 347 77.02 -13.36 29.04
CA SER A 347 76.57 -14.64 29.63
C SER A 347 76.79 -15.82 28.68
N ARG A 348 76.94 -15.55 27.38
CA ARG A 348 77.18 -16.56 26.34
C ARG A 348 78.44 -17.40 26.57
N LEU A 349 79.46 -16.81 27.22
CA LEU A 349 80.73 -17.50 27.52
C LEU A 349 80.59 -18.53 28.65
N PHE A 350 79.62 -18.34 29.55
CA PHE A 350 79.44 -19.16 30.75
C PHE A 350 78.47 -20.34 30.56
N ASN A 351 77.60 -20.30 29.56
CA ASN A 351 76.64 -21.36 29.21
C ASN A 351 77.16 -22.34 28.12
N THR A 352 78.45 -22.66 28.15
CA THR A 352 79.18 -23.39 27.08
C THR A 352 79.15 -24.93 27.17
N ARG A 353 78.11 -25.51 27.77
CA ARG A 353 77.97 -26.97 27.79
C ARG A 353 77.49 -27.47 26.41
N GLY A 354 78.35 -28.17 25.67
CA GLY A 354 77.95 -28.91 24.46
C GLY A 354 78.33 -28.30 23.09
N GLY A 355 79.25 -27.34 23.00
CA GLY A 355 79.78 -26.86 21.71
C GLY A 355 78.94 -25.78 21.01
N ALA A 356 78.05 -25.09 21.73
CA ALA A 356 77.18 -24.03 21.22
C ALA A 356 77.95 -22.89 20.51
N LEU A 357 79.06 -22.40 21.08
CA LEU A 357 79.90 -21.36 20.44
C LEU A 357 80.48 -21.79 19.08
N LEU A 358 80.81 -23.08 18.93
CA LEU A 358 81.30 -23.61 17.66
C LEU A 358 80.18 -23.73 16.64
N GLN A 359 78.96 -24.03 17.07
CA GLN A 359 77.77 -24.03 16.21
C GLN A 359 77.40 -22.61 15.78
N GLU A 360 77.41 -21.63 16.69
CA GLU A 360 77.21 -20.21 16.36
C GLU A 360 78.25 -19.67 15.38
N GLU A 361 79.54 -19.96 15.57
CA GLU A 361 80.59 -19.51 14.65
C GLU A 361 80.52 -20.24 13.30
N LYS A 362 80.08 -21.51 13.26
CA LYS A 362 79.78 -22.22 12.01
C LYS A 362 78.60 -21.59 11.27
N GLU A 363 77.53 -21.28 12.00
CA GLU A 363 76.32 -20.64 11.47
C GLU A 363 76.64 -19.23 10.95
N ARG A 364 77.44 -18.45 11.68
CA ARG A 364 77.94 -17.15 11.26
C ARG A 364 78.81 -17.23 10.01
N ASN A 365 79.72 -18.19 9.93
CA ASN A 365 80.55 -18.38 8.73
C ASN A 365 79.70 -18.81 7.53
N LYS A 366 78.68 -19.64 7.75
CA LYS A 366 77.70 -20.04 6.74
C LYS A 366 76.94 -18.83 6.21
N VAL A 367 76.33 -18.03 7.10
CA VAL A 367 75.62 -16.79 6.72
C VAL A 367 76.56 -15.79 6.01
N LYS A 368 77.80 -15.62 6.48
CA LYS A 368 78.79 -14.74 5.85
C LYS A 368 79.17 -15.16 4.43
N GLN A 369 79.08 -16.45 4.10
CA GLN A 369 79.34 -16.99 2.76
C GLN A 369 78.09 -16.99 1.88
N GLU A 370 76.95 -17.41 2.43
CA GLU A 370 75.69 -17.57 1.70
C GLU A 370 75.03 -16.22 1.39
N LEU A 371 75.17 -15.21 2.26
CA LEU A 371 74.50 -13.93 2.09
C LEU A 371 74.99 -13.15 0.85
N PRO A 372 76.30 -13.01 0.57
CA PRO A 372 76.76 -12.42 -0.69
C PRO A 372 76.34 -13.23 -1.93
N HIS A 373 76.30 -14.57 -1.82
CA HIS A 373 75.89 -15.43 -2.93
C HIS A 373 74.40 -15.28 -3.25
N ALA A 374 73.54 -15.22 -2.22
CA ALA A 374 72.12 -14.95 -2.37
C ALA A 374 71.86 -13.54 -2.95
N GLN A 375 72.67 -12.53 -2.59
CA GLN A 375 72.59 -11.18 -3.18
C GLN A 375 72.94 -11.20 -4.67
N GLU A 376 74.05 -11.82 -5.04
CA GLU A 376 74.47 -11.93 -6.45
C GLU A 376 73.43 -12.71 -7.27
N GLN A 377 72.90 -13.81 -6.73
CA GLN A 377 71.84 -14.59 -7.34
C GLN A 377 70.56 -13.76 -7.55
N LEU A 378 70.16 -12.96 -6.55
CA LEU A 378 68.99 -12.09 -6.65
C LEU A 378 69.16 -11.04 -7.77
N ILE A 379 70.31 -10.37 -7.81
CA ILE A 379 70.65 -9.38 -8.84
C ILE A 379 70.60 -10.03 -10.23
N LEU A 380 71.19 -11.21 -10.40
CA LEU A 380 71.18 -11.95 -11.67
C LEU A 380 69.77 -12.32 -12.13
N LEU A 381 68.92 -12.83 -11.23
CA LEU A 381 67.54 -13.18 -11.54
C LEU A 381 66.73 -11.94 -11.94
N CYS A 382 66.94 -10.81 -11.27
CA CYS A 382 66.26 -9.55 -11.58
C CYS A 382 66.73 -8.92 -12.89
N HIS A 383 68.02 -9.00 -13.22
CA HIS A 383 68.53 -8.61 -14.54
C HIS A 383 67.95 -9.47 -15.66
N LYS A 384 67.86 -10.79 -15.44
CA LYS A 384 67.23 -11.70 -16.41
C LYS A 384 65.76 -11.32 -16.64
N TYR A 385 65.02 -11.03 -15.57
CA TYR A 385 63.64 -10.54 -15.68
C TYR A 385 63.57 -9.23 -16.49
N SER A 386 64.47 -8.28 -16.23
CA SER A 386 64.51 -6.99 -16.92
C SER A 386 64.78 -7.12 -18.41
N LEU A 387 65.65 -8.06 -18.80
CA LEU A 387 65.92 -8.38 -20.20
C LEU A 387 64.73 -9.02 -20.91
N GLU A 388 63.98 -9.88 -20.22
CA GLU A 388 62.83 -10.60 -20.80
C GLU A 388 61.58 -9.70 -20.92
N ASN A 389 61.37 -8.78 -19.97
CA ASN A 389 60.15 -7.97 -19.89
C ASN A 389 60.35 -6.49 -20.30
N GLY A 390 61.59 -6.05 -20.51
CA GLY A 390 61.93 -4.68 -20.93
C GLY A 390 61.72 -3.61 -19.85
N LEU A 391 61.46 -4.02 -18.60
CA LEU A 391 61.22 -3.15 -17.45
C LEU A 391 62.03 -3.67 -16.24
N PRO A 392 62.63 -2.79 -15.43
CA PRO A 392 63.35 -3.20 -14.23
C PRO A 392 62.41 -3.91 -13.25
N PHE A 393 62.91 -4.93 -12.57
CA PHE A 393 62.19 -5.58 -11.48
C PHE A 393 62.20 -4.66 -10.26
N ILE A 394 61.03 -4.42 -9.67
CA ILE A 394 60.84 -3.51 -8.54
C ILE A 394 60.52 -4.34 -7.30
N ILE A 395 61.24 -4.08 -6.20
CA ILE A 395 61.01 -4.67 -4.88
C ILE A 395 60.74 -3.52 -3.91
N ASP A 396 59.59 -3.55 -3.26
CA ASP A 396 59.16 -2.56 -2.26
C ASP A 396 59.16 -1.11 -2.79
N GLY A 397 58.90 -0.95 -4.10
CA GLY A 397 58.90 0.36 -4.78
C GLY A 397 60.28 0.83 -5.27
N GLU A 398 61.34 0.04 -5.06
CA GLU A 398 62.71 0.38 -5.40
C GLU A 398 63.34 -0.64 -6.37
N THR A 399 64.45 -0.27 -7.02
CA THR A 399 65.25 -1.25 -7.78
C THR A 399 65.93 -2.22 -6.82
N VAL A 400 66.36 -3.39 -7.31
CA VAL A 400 66.97 -4.43 -6.47
C VAL A 400 68.25 -3.92 -5.81
N GLU A 401 69.04 -3.13 -6.53
CA GLU A 401 70.27 -2.51 -6.05
C GLU A 401 70.00 -1.48 -4.94
N ASP A 402 68.99 -0.64 -5.11
CA ASP A 402 68.57 0.36 -4.13
C ASP A 402 68.00 -0.33 -2.87
N TYR A 403 67.16 -1.35 -3.07
CA TYR A 403 66.57 -2.16 -2.00
C TYR A 403 67.64 -2.83 -1.13
N LEU A 404 68.64 -3.47 -1.76
CA LEU A 404 69.77 -4.08 -1.07
C LEU A 404 70.60 -3.04 -0.30
N SER A 405 70.85 -1.89 -0.93
CA SER A 405 71.59 -0.78 -0.30
C SER A 405 70.86 -0.27 0.94
N ARG A 406 69.54 -0.08 0.86
CA ARG A 406 68.72 0.34 1.99
C ARG A 406 68.75 -0.65 3.16
N ILE A 407 68.68 -1.95 2.89
CA ILE A 407 68.77 -2.98 3.96
C ILE A 407 70.12 -2.89 4.68
N TRP A 408 71.21 -2.75 3.94
CA TRP A 408 72.55 -2.59 4.51
C TRP A 408 72.73 -1.28 5.27
N GLU A 409 72.27 -0.17 4.71
CA GLU A 409 72.32 1.14 5.37
C GLU A 409 71.54 1.14 6.69
N TYR A 410 70.36 0.50 6.70
CA TYR A 410 69.58 0.33 7.92
C TYR A 410 70.36 -0.48 8.96
N HIS A 411 70.98 -1.60 8.58
CA HIS A 411 71.81 -2.42 9.47
C HIS A 411 73.01 -1.65 10.04
N ASP A 412 73.73 -0.91 9.21
CA ASP A 412 74.87 -0.10 9.61
C ASP A 412 74.45 1.04 10.55
N LEU A 413 73.31 1.69 10.28
CA LEU A 413 72.71 2.71 11.15
C LEU A 413 72.32 2.13 12.51
N GLN A 414 71.77 0.92 12.58
CA GLN A 414 71.47 0.26 13.86
C GLN A 414 72.75 -0.01 14.65
N LYS A 415 73.80 -0.51 13.99
CA LYS A 415 75.11 -0.71 14.63
C LYS A 415 75.72 0.57 15.17
N GLU A 416 75.68 1.66 14.40
CA GLU A 416 76.20 2.95 14.87
C GLU A 416 75.34 3.53 16.00
N ARG A 417 74.00 3.41 15.96
CA ARG A 417 73.11 3.79 17.08
C ARG A 417 73.44 3.03 18.36
N GLU A 418 73.57 1.71 18.28
CA GLU A 418 73.94 0.88 19.42
C GLU A 418 75.34 1.21 19.96
N LYS A 419 76.30 1.50 19.08
CA LYS A 419 77.66 1.92 19.46
C LYS A 419 77.64 3.26 20.19
N ILE A 420 76.84 4.23 19.73
CA ILE A 420 76.63 5.52 20.39
C ILE A 420 75.95 5.31 21.75
N GLU A 421 74.96 4.41 21.85
CA GLU A 421 74.27 4.09 23.10
C GLU A 421 75.19 3.38 24.11
N ARG A 422 76.05 2.48 23.64
CA ARG A 422 77.10 1.87 24.48
C ARG A 422 78.06 2.92 25.00
N GLN A 423 78.53 3.82 24.12
CA GLN A 423 79.43 4.90 24.49
C GLN A 423 78.79 5.88 25.49
N SER A 424 77.49 6.15 25.39
CA SER A 424 76.76 6.99 26.35
C SER A 424 76.55 6.29 27.70
N ARG A 425 76.32 4.96 27.72
CA ARG A 425 76.24 4.15 28.95
C ARG A 425 77.58 3.98 29.68
N THR A 426 78.73 4.05 28.98
CA THR A 426 80.07 4.02 29.59
C THR A 426 80.59 5.37 30.11
N LYS A 427 79.88 6.50 29.88
CA LYS A 427 80.25 7.77 30.51
C LYS A 427 79.77 7.78 31.97
N PRO A 428 80.65 7.99 32.97
CA PRO A 428 80.23 8.07 34.36
C PRO A 428 79.29 9.26 34.58
N PRO A 429 78.32 9.19 35.51
CA PRO A 429 77.47 10.32 35.84
C PRO A 429 78.35 11.46 36.37
N ILE A 430 78.41 12.57 35.65
CA ILE A 430 79.00 13.81 36.15
C ILE A 430 78.09 14.29 37.28
N THR A 431 78.50 14.07 38.52
CA THR A 431 77.86 14.65 39.70
C THR A 431 77.98 16.19 39.64
N PRO A 432 76.89 16.96 39.66
CA PRO A 432 76.96 18.40 39.78
C PRO A 432 77.23 18.78 41.25
N LYS A 433 78.38 19.40 41.53
CA LYS A 433 78.61 20.06 42.82
C LYS A 433 77.90 21.42 42.84
N LEU A 434 77.04 21.56 43.85
CA LEU A 434 76.32 22.75 44.28
C LEU A 434 77.13 24.06 44.17
N ALA A 435 76.56 25.05 43.48
CA ALA A 435 76.63 26.45 43.88
C ALA A 435 75.21 26.98 44.04
N LYS A 436 74.94 27.55 45.22
CA LYS A 436 73.65 28.07 45.68
C LYS A 436 73.20 29.28 44.84
N GLY A 437 71.89 29.42 44.61
CA GLY A 437 71.31 30.73 44.33
C GLY A 437 69.98 30.75 43.56
N LEU A 438 68.88 30.76 44.32
CA LEU A 438 67.58 31.40 44.05
C LEU A 438 66.68 30.89 42.89
N THR A 439 65.56 30.35 43.33
CA THR A 439 64.39 29.85 42.60
C THR A 439 63.35 30.94 42.32
N SER A 440 62.69 30.88 41.15
CA SER A 440 61.31 31.32 40.81
C SER A 440 61.29 31.68 39.30
N LYS A 441 60.46 31.18 38.38
CA LYS A 441 59.10 30.61 38.41
C LYS A 441 58.80 29.99 37.02
N ARG A 442 57.99 28.92 37.04
CA ARG A 442 56.88 28.54 36.13
C ARG A 442 57.13 28.23 34.62
N VAL A 443 56.87 26.95 34.31
CA VAL A 443 56.32 26.37 33.06
C VAL A 443 54.91 26.96 32.76
N PRO A 444 54.35 26.96 31.52
CA PRO A 444 53.77 25.76 30.84
C PRO A 444 54.14 25.64 29.33
N GLN A 445 54.45 24.44 28.81
CA GLN A 445 53.57 23.46 28.12
C GLN A 445 53.01 23.88 26.75
N ILE A 446 53.30 23.07 25.72
CA ILE A 446 52.30 22.62 24.73
C ILE A 446 52.49 21.11 24.51
N VAL A 447 51.35 20.43 24.52
CA VAL A 447 51.07 18.99 24.51
C VAL A 447 50.65 18.57 23.09
N ILE A 448 50.95 17.34 22.68
CA ILE A 448 50.08 16.56 21.78
C ILE A 448 49.47 15.44 22.63
#